data_AF-A0A920VZV2-F1
#
_entry.id   AF-A0A920VZV2-F1
#
_cell.length_a   1.000
_cell.length_b   1.000
_cell.length_c   1.000
_cell.angle_alpha   90.00
_cell.angle_beta   90.00
_cell.angle_gamma   90.00
#
_symmetry.space_group_name_H-M   'P 1'
#
loop_
_entity.id
_entity.type
_entity.pdbx_description
1 polymer ?
#
loop_
_entity_poly.entity_id
_entity_poly.type
_entity_poly.pdbx_seq_one_letter_code
_entity_poly.pdbx_strand_id
1 'polypeptide(L)'
;MEDLQPKLLVVEEGTDSPAAASAEKLGITVVVLKHEETDPAGKFELIGESITPDSLKPGLAESSDIALVLHTSGTTSRPKLVPLSQQNVCASARNVSLSLELISTDYCLNIMPLFHIHGLIAAVLGSIQAGLALTARRFQCFKVFCLAGRN
;
A
#
# COMPACT_ATOMS: atom_id res chain seq x y z
N MET A 1 17.49 0.80 8.25
CA MET A 1 16.46 1.86 8.27
C MET A 1 17.06 3.26 8.10
N GLU A 2 18.33 3.40 7.71
CA GLU A 2 18.99 4.71 7.61
C GLU A 2 18.47 5.57 6.45
N ASP A 3 17.95 4.95 5.39
CA ASP A 3 17.57 5.69 4.17
C ASP A 3 16.24 6.45 4.30
N LEU A 4 15.22 5.84 4.94
CA LEU A 4 13.87 6.44 5.03
C LEU A 4 13.70 7.34 6.26
N GLN A 5 14.43 7.07 7.34
CA GLN A 5 14.35 7.77 8.64
C GLN A 5 12.89 8.07 9.07
N PRO A 6 12.02 7.03 9.16
CA PRO A 6 10.62 7.25 9.49
C PRO A 6 10.49 7.80 10.91
N LYS A 7 9.60 8.77 11.08
CA LYS A 7 9.27 9.34 12.40
C LYS A 7 8.13 8.60 13.11
N LEU A 8 7.35 7.85 12.35
CA LEU A 8 6.17 7.14 12.82
C LEU A 8 6.07 5.78 12.12
N LEU A 9 5.72 4.75 12.88
CA LEU A 9 5.29 3.46 12.37
C LEU A 9 3.82 3.23 12.74
N VAL A 10 3.00 2.84 11.78
CA VAL A 10 1.62 2.41 12.02
C VAL A 10 1.53 0.89 11.93
N VAL A 11 0.93 0.24 12.92
CA VAL A 11 0.73 -1.21 12.97
C VAL A 11 -0.72 -1.54 13.32
N GLU A 12 -1.25 -2.62 12.78
CA GLU A 12 -2.62 -3.07 13.09
C GLU A 12 -2.69 -3.70 14.50
N GLU A 13 -3.78 -3.42 15.23
CA GLU A 13 -4.04 -3.99 16.55
C GLU A 13 -3.98 -5.52 16.52
N GLY A 14 -3.36 -6.13 17.53
CA GLY A 14 -3.26 -7.59 17.67
C GLY A 14 -2.31 -8.28 16.69
N THR A 15 -1.60 -7.54 15.82
CA THR A 15 -0.64 -8.12 14.88
C THR A 15 0.76 -8.23 15.49
N ASP A 16 1.34 -9.44 15.49
CA ASP A 16 2.75 -9.62 15.83
C ASP A 16 3.62 -9.01 14.71
N SER A 17 4.26 -7.89 15.03
CA SER A 17 5.01 -7.08 14.07
C SER A 17 6.47 -6.98 14.48
N PRO A 18 7.40 -7.71 13.81
CA PRO A 18 8.83 -7.51 13.98
C PRO A 18 9.27 -6.06 13.70
N ALA A 19 8.49 -5.32 12.91
CA ALA A 19 8.71 -3.90 12.67
C ALA A 19 8.45 -3.04 13.91
N ALA A 20 7.47 -3.37 14.75
CA ALA A 20 7.22 -2.67 16.02
C ALA A 20 8.41 -2.82 16.99
N ALA A 21 8.89 -4.05 17.18
CA ALA A 21 10.08 -4.31 18.01
C ALA A 21 11.35 -3.60 17.47
N SER A 22 11.42 -3.38 16.15
CA SER A 22 12.52 -2.62 15.54
C SER A 22 12.35 -1.12 15.72
N ALA A 23 11.12 -0.60 15.61
CA ALA A 23 10.79 0.80 15.85
C ALA A 23 11.09 1.23 17.28
N GLU A 24 10.71 0.41 18.28
CA GLU A 24 11.04 0.63 19.69
C GLU A 24 12.54 0.77 19.93
N LYS A 25 13.35 -0.14 19.37
CA LYS A 25 14.83 -0.10 19.47
C LYS A 25 15.44 1.16 18.83
N LEU A 26 14.77 1.73 17.85
CA LEU A 26 15.22 2.91 17.11
C LEU A 26 14.58 4.20 17.62
N GLY A 27 13.75 4.15 18.67
CA GLY A 27 13.05 5.31 19.22
C GLY A 27 12.00 5.90 18.27
N ILE A 28 11.48 5.11 17.33
CA ILE A 28 10.42 5.53 16.39
C ILE A 28 9.07 5.33 17.09
N THR A 29 8.23 6.38 17.10
CA THR A 29 6.88 6.31 17.66
C THR A 29 6.04 5.27 16.91
N VAL A 30 5.36 4.41 17.67
CA VAL A 30 4.44 3.41 17.13
C VAL A 30 3.01 3.84 17.42
N VAL A 31 2.17 3.90 16.39
CA VAL A 31 0.73 4.14 16.47
C VAL A 31 0.00 2.88 16.06
N VAL A 32 -1.03 2.53 16.83
CA VAL A 32 -1.87 1.36 16.58
C VAL A 32 -3.06 1.78 15.73
N LEU A 33 -3.26 1.08 14.62
CA LEU A 33 -4.47 1.16 13.81
C LEU A 33 -5.47 0.13 14.32
N LYS A 34 -6.64 0.62 14.72
CA LYS A 34 -7.76 -0.20 15.16
C LYS A 34 -8.94 -0.09 14.20
N HIS A 35 -9.57 -1.20 13.89
CA HIS A 35 -10.83 -1.26 13.14
C HIS A 35 -11.64 -2.47 13.63
N GLU A 36 -12.96 -2.41 13.43
CA GLU A 36 -13.85 -3.55 13.70
C GLU A 36 -14.21 -4.25 12.39
N GLU A 37 -14.42 -5.58 12.39
CA GLU A 37 -14.77 -6.32 11.17
C GLU A 37 -16.06 -5.81 10.49
N THR A 38 -16.95 -5.18 11.26
CA THR A 38 -18.20 -4.60 10.77
C THR A 38 -18.05 -3.17 10.23
N ASP A 39 -16.87 -2.56 10.36
CA ASP A 39 -16.64 -1.21 9.87
C ASP A 39 -16.66 -1.17 8.33
N PRO A 40 -17.19 -0.09 7.74
CA PRO A 40 -17.06 0.12 6.31
C PRO A 40 -15.58 0.26 5.93
N ALA A 41 -15.24 -0.18 4.71
CA ALA A 41 -13.89 -0.08 4.18
C ALA A 41 -13.37 1.36 4.28
N GLY A 42 -12.17 1.51 4.85
CA GLY A 42 -11.52 2.82 5.04
C GLY A 42 -11.83 3.51 6.36
N LYS A 43 -12.69 2.95 7.22
CA LYS A 43 -12.86 3.44 8.60
C LYS A 43 -11.90 2.73 9.55
N PHE A 44 -11.16 3.51 10.32
CA PHE A 44 -10.23 3.04 11.35
C PHE A 44 -9.97 4.17 12.37
N GLU A 45 -9.44 3.79 13.53
CA GLU A 45 -8.94 4.70 14.55
C GLU A 45 -7.41 4.55 14.66
N LEU A 46 -6.71 5.65 14.89
CA LEU A 46 -5.28 5.66 15.17
C LEU A 46 -5.06 6.00 16.64
N ILE A 47 -4.53 5.04 17.40
CA ILE A 47 -4.31 5.12 18.83
C ILE A 47 -2.81 5.21 19.10
N GLY A 48 -2.36 6.30 19.71
CA GLY A 48 -0.96 6.48 20.07
C GLY A 48 -0.60 7.93 20.37
N GLU A 49 0.68 8.18 20.56
CA GLU A 49 1.19 9.53 20.79
C GLU A 49 1.10 10.36 19.49
N SER A 50 0.44 11.52 19.57
CA SER A 50 0.34 12.44 18.43
C SER A 50 1.70 13.07 18.16
N ILE A 51 2.20 12.89 16.94
CA ILE A 51 3.38 13.61 16.46
C ILE A 51 2.88 14.78 15.60
N THR A 52 3.11 16.00 16.05
CA THR A 52 2.86 17.21 15.26
C THR A 52 4.19 17.85 14.87
N PRO A 53 4.74 17.52 13.69
CA PRO A 53 5.78 18.33 13.07
C PRO A 53 5.28 19.77 12.86
N ASP A 54 6.13 20.76 13.12
CA ASP A 54 5.84 22.19 12.94
C ASP A 54 5.43 22.58 11.50
N SER A 55 5.69 21.71 10.52
CA SER A 55 5.45 21.95 9.09
C SER A 55 4.23 21.22 8.52
N LEU A 56 3.41 20.55 9.34
CA LEU A 56 2.23 19.86 8.81
C LEU A 56 1.19 20.86 8.30
N LYS A 57 0.77 20.68 7.05
CA LYS A 57 -0.44 21.32 6.50
C LYS A 57 -1.57 20.31 6.56
N PRO A 58 -2.48 20.38 7.56
CA PRO A 58 -3.63 19.51 7.59
C PRO A 58 -4.52 19.76 6.36
N GLY A 59 -5.06 18.71 5.77
CA GLY A 59 -5.86 18.79 4.55
C GLY A 59 -5.86 17.48 3.77
N LEU A 60 -6.57 17.48 2.64
CA LEU A 60 -6.44 16.41 1.65
C LEU A 60 -5.08 16.51 0.96
N ALA A 61 -4.55 15.38 0.53
CA ALA A 61 -3.30 15.35 -0.22
C ALA A 61 -3.50 16.02 -1.60
N GLU A 62 -2.51 16.82 -2.00
CA GLU A 62 -2.47 17.52 -3.28
C GLU A 62 -1.76 16.68 -4.35
N SER A 63 -1.96 17.00 -5.63
CA SER A 63 -1.42 16.21 -6.75
C SER A 63 0.11 16.07 -6.74
N SER A 64 0.83 17.07 -6.23
CA SER A 64 2.29 17.07 -6.13
C SER A 64 2.84 16.39 -4.88
N ASP A 65 1.99 16.06 -3.90
CA ASP A 65 2.44 15.46 -2.65
C ASP A 65 2.96 14.04 -2.89
N ILE A 66 3.99 13.66 -2.15
CA ILE A 66 4.56 12.31 -2.24
C ILE A 66 3.58 11.32 -1.61
N ALA A 67 3.10 10.39 -2.42
CA ALA A 67 2.16 9.35 -2.01
C ALA A 67 2.87 8.04 -1.64
N LEU A 68 3.94 7.70 -2.35
CA LEU A 68 4.68 6.44 -2.17
C LEU A 68 6.18 6.69 -2.25
N VAL A 69 6.93 5.95 -1.44
CA VAL A 69 8.39 5.85 -1.57
C VAL A 69 8.73 4.37 -1.73
N LEU A 70 9.30 4.01 -2.87
CA LEU A 70 9.63 2.62 -3.20
C LEU A 70 11.13 2.40 -3.23
N HIS A 71 11.56 1.26 -2.70
CA HIS A 71 12.90 0.76 -2.93
C HIS A 71 12.97 0.06 -4.27
N THR A 72 13.96 0.43 -5.08
CA THR A 72 14.32 -0.33 -6.28
C THR A 72 15.58 -1.12 -6.00
N SER A 73 15.59 -2.38 -6.40
CA SER A 73 16.69 -3.35 -6.21
C SER A 73 17.86 -3.10 -7.17
N GLY A 74 18.16 -1.83 -7.49
CA GLY A 74 19.17 -1.45 -8.48
C GLY A 74 20.45 -2.28 -8.39
N THR A 75 21.03 -2.65 -9.54
CA THR A 75 22.22 -3.52 -9.66
C THR A 75 23.49 -2.95 -9.03
N THR A 76 23.46 -1.68 -8.65
CA THR A 76 24.48 -1.01 -7.82
C THR A 76 24.12 -1.21 -6.36
N SER A 77 25.02 -1.75 -5.54
CA SER A 77 24.86 -2.33 -4.19
C SER A 77 24.02 -1.60 -3.11
N ARG A 78 23.43 -0.44 -3.40
CA ARG A 78 22.54 0.30 -2.50
C ARG A 78 21.17 0.52 -3.16
N PRO A 79 20.07 0.07 -2.54
CA PRO A 79 18.72 0.35 -3.02
C PRO A 79 18.49 1.86 -3.16
N LYS A 80 17.87 2.27 -4.28
CA LYS A 80 17.50 3.67 -4.47
C LYS A 80 16.07 3.88 -3.99
N LEU A 81 15.86 4.93 -3.19
CA LEU A 81 14.54 5.44 -2.85
C LEU A 81 13.97 6.22 -4.04
N VAL A 82 12.78 5.84 -4.47
CA VAL A 82 12.05 6.51 -5.55
C VAL A 82 10.77 7.10 -4.98
N PRO A 83 10.72 8.43 -4.75
CA PRO A 83 9.49 9.11 -4.37
C PRO A 83 8.56 9.23 -5.58
N LEU A 84 7.28 8.92 -5.38
CA LEU A 84 6.22 9.04 -6.38
C LEU A 84 5.14 9.98 -5.85
N SER A 85 4.78 10.99 -6.64
CA SER A 85 3.70 11.89 -6.29
C SER A 85 2.32 11.23 -6.46
N GLN A 86 1.29 11.80 -5.83
CA GLN A 86 -0.11 11.44 -6.05
C GLN A 86 -0.45 11.41 -7.55
N GLN A 87 -0.04 12.44 -8.30
CA GLN A 87 -0.25 12.49 -9.75
C GLN A 87 0.45 11.34 -10.49
N ASN A 88 1.68 10.98 -10.11
CA ASN A 88 2.38 9.87 -10.76
C ASN A 88 1.66 8.54 -10.53
N VAL A 89 1.19 8.31 -9.30
CA VAL A 89 0.46 7.10 -8.92
C VAL A 89 -0.86 7.00 -9.69
N CYS A 90 -1.66 8.07 -9.68
CA CYS A 90 -2.94 8.12 -10.40
C CYS A 90 -2.76 7.97 -11.92
N ALA A 91 -1.77 8.65 -12.50
CA ALA A 91 -1.48 8.52 -13.92
C ALA A 91 -1.07 7.08 -14.29
N SER A 92 -0.27 6.42 -13.45
CA SER A 92 0.15 5.05 -13.68
C SER A 92 -1.01 4.07 -13.59
N ALA A 93 -1.88 4.20 -12.59
CA ALA A 93 -3.08 3.39 -12.44
C ALA A 93 -4.02 3.54 -13.65
N ARG A 94 -4.24 4.79 -14.11
CA ARG A 94 -5.00 5.08 -15.32
C ARG A 94 -4.40 4.45 -16.56
N ASN A 95 -3.09 4.57 -16.75
CA ASN A 95 -2.41 4.01 -17.91
C ASN A 95 -2.51 2.48 -17.93
N VAL A 96 -2.41 1.81 -16.78
CA VAL A 96 -2.63 0.36 -16.68
C VAL A 96 -4.05 0.00 -17.07
N SER A 97 -5.05 0.67 -16.46
CA SER A 97 -6.46 0.41 -16.77
C SER A 97 -6.74 0.56 -18.27
N LEU A 98 -6.22 1.60 -18.92
CA LEU A 98 -6.39 1.81 -20.36
C LEU A 98 -5.65 0.76 -21.19
N SER A 99 -4.41 0.43 -20.83
CA SER A 99 -3.56 -0.48 -21.60
C SER A 99 -4.03 -1.93 -21.53
N LEU A 100 -4.68 -2.31 -20.44
CA LEU A 100 -5.28 -3.63 -20.24
C LEU A 100 -6.79 -3.64 -20.55
N GLU A 101 -7.34 -2.51 -21.00
CA GLU A 101 -8.76 -2.35 -21.33
C GLU A 101 -9.70 -2.80 -20.21
N LEU A 102 -9.30 -2.55 -18.95
CA LEU A 102 -10.06 -2.99 -17.78
C LEU A 102 -11.42 -2.31 -17.72
N ILE A 103 -12.46 -3.10 -17.50
CA ILE A 103 -13.84 -2.64 -17.30
C ILE A 103 -14.40 -3.13 -15.97
N SER A 104 -15.42 -2.45 -15.44
CA SER A 104 -15.98 -2.73 -14.10
C SER A 104 -16.53 -4.14 -13.89
N THR A 105 -16.76 -4.91 -14.96
CA THR A 105 -17.21 -6.30 -14.90
C THR A 105 -16.07 -7.32 -14.82
N ASP A 106 -14.83 -6.88 -14.95
CA ASP A 106 -13.66 -7.76 -14.86
C ASP A 106 -13.35 -8.13 -13.40
N TYR A 107 -12.72 -9.30 -13.23
CA TYR A 107 -12.24 -9.77 -11.93
C TYR A 107 -10.71 -9.80 -11.93
N CYS A 108 -10.10 -9.02 -11.04
CA CYS A 108 -8.65 -9.02 -10.87
C CYS A 108 -8.22 -9.93 -9.71
N LEU A 109 -7.28 -10.84 -9.99
CA LEU A 109 -6.59 -11.65 -8.98
C LEU A 109 -5.17 -11.14 -8.81
N ASN A 110 -4.88 -10.50 -7.69
CA ASN A 110 -3.51 -10.10 -7.38
C ASN A 110 -2.75 -11.25 -6.71
N ILE A 111 -1.74 -11.77 -7.40
CA ILE A 111 -0.82 -12.80 -6.89
C ILE A 111 0.54 -12.24 -6.47
N MET A 112 0.80 -10.95 -6.71
CA MET A 112 2.08 -10.32 -6.42
C MET A 112 2.06 -9.68 -5.02
N PRO A 113 3.21 -9.60 -4.32
CA PRO A 113 3.30 -8.84 -3.08
C PRO A 113 3.01 -7.36 -3.28
N LEU A 114 2.32 -6.72 -2.34
CA LEU A 114 1.96 -5.30 -2.41
C LEU A 114 3.14 -4.33 -2.24
N PHE A 115 4.28 -4.80 -1.75
CA PHE A 115 5.51 -4.02 -1.75
C PHE A 115 6.19 -3.97 -3.12
N HIS A 116 5.70 -4.74 -4.10
CA HIS A 116 6.16 -4.67 -5.48
C HIS A 116 5.27 -3.73 -6.29
N ILE A 117 5.87 -2.77 -6.99
CA ILE A 117 5.12 -1.71 -7.70
C ILE A 117 4.05 -2.26 -8.66
N HIS A 118 4.31 -3.37 -9.34
CA HIS A 118 3.32 -3.99 -10.22
C HIS A 118 2.12 -4.54 -9.43
N GLY A 119 2.35 -5.21 -8.29
CA GLY A 119 1.27 -5.73 -7.46
C GLY A 119 0.40 -4.60 -6.90
N LEU A 120 1.02 -3.48 -6.51
CA LEU A 120 0.30 -2.32 -5.99
C LEU A 120 -0.39 -1.50 -7.09
N ILE A 121 0.36 -0.99 -8.06
CA ILE A 121 -0.17 -0.08 -9.09
C ILE A 121 -1.06 -0.84 -10.07
N ALA A 122 -0.56 -1.94 -10.65
CA ALA A 122 -1.28 -2.57 -11.75
C ALA A 122 -2.47 -3.38 -11.27
N ALA A 123 -2.27 -4.25 -10.27
CA ALA A 123 -3.32 -5.13 -9.81
C ALA A 123 -4.31 -4.45 -8.87
N VAL A 124 -3.86 -3.61 -7.93
CA VAL A 124 -4.77 -2.93 -6.98
C VAL A 124 -5.31 -1.63 -7.56
N LEU A 125 -4.44 -0.64 -7.80
CA LEU A 125 -4.89 0.71 -8.15
C LEU A 125 -5.49 0.79 -9.56
N GLY A 126 -4.97 0.03 -10.52
CA GLY A 126 -5.56 -0.07 -11.87
C GLY A 126 -6.97 -0.65 -11.83
N SER A 127 -7.21 -1.66 -10.99
CA SER A 127 -8.55 -2.24 -10.78
C SER A 127 -9.51 -1.25 -10.12
N ILE A 128 -9.07 -0.54 -9.07
CA ILE A 128 -9.87 0.51 -8.43
C ILE A 128 -10.20 1.62 -9.42
N GLN A 129 -9.23 2.03 -10.24
CA GLN A 129 -9.40 3.09 -11.24
C GLN A 129 -10.46 2.76 -12.31
N ALA A 130 -10.64 1.49 -12.66
CA ALA A 130 -11.67 1.03 -13.59
C ALA A 130 -12.97 0.56 -12.89
N GLY A 131 -13.05 0.65 -11.56
CA GLY A 131 -14.24 0.29 -10.79
C GLY A 131 -14.46 -1.23 -10.66
N LEU A 132 -13.39 -2.02 -10.73
CA LEU A 132 -13.44 -3.49 -10.68
C LEU A 132 -13.52 -4.00 -9.24
N ALA A 133 -14.11 -5.18 -9.09
CA ALA A 133 -13.92 -6.00 -7.89
C ALA A 133 -12.53 -6.66 -7.90
N LEU A 134 -11.82 -6.58 -6.76
CA LEU A 134 -10.48 -7.13 -6.58
C LEU A 134 -10.48 -8.17 -5.46
N THR A 135 -9.78 -9.29 -5.68
CA THR A 135 -9.39 -10.21 -4.62
C THR A 135 -7.87 -10.30 -4.53
N ALA A 136 -7.31 -10.02 -3.34
CA ALA A 136 -5.91 -10.23 -3.03
C ALA A 136 -5.78 -11.43 -2.11
N ARG A 137 -5.04 -12.47 -2.53
CA ARG A 137 -4.67 -13.58 -1.65
C ARG A 137 -3.17 -13.78 -1.70
N ARG A 138 -2.59 -14.17 -0.56
CA ARG A 138 -1.19 -14.58 -0.50
C ARG A 138 -0.98 -15.75 -1.46
N PHE A 139 -0.04 -15.62 -2.39
CA PHE A 139 0.19 -16.61 -3.44
C PHE A 139 0.46 -18.00 -2.84
N GLN A 140 -0.39 -18.96 -3.18
CA GLN A 140 -0.18 -20.39 -2.95
C GLN A 140 -0.32 -21.08 -4.30
N CYS A 141 0.81 -21.57 -4.84
CA CYS A 141 0.91 -22.13 -6.20
C CYS A 141 -0.19 -23.18 -6.53
N PHE A 142 -0.63 -23.95 -5.53
CA PHE A 142 -1.66 -24.99 -5.71
C PHE A 142 -3.12 -24.51 -5.75
N LYS A 143 -3.43 -23.24 -5.42
CA LYS A 143 -4.82 -22.75 -5.32
C LYS A 143 -5.28 -21.89 -6.49
N VAL A 144 -4.38 -21.51 -7.40
CA VAL A 144 -4.68 -20.56 -8.49
C VAL A 144 -5.75 -21.09 -9.46
N PHE A 145 -5.76 -22.39 -9.75
CA PHE A 145 -6.72 -23.00 -10.69
C PHE A 145 -8.10 -23.28 -10.10
N CYS A 146 -8.26 -23.30 -8.77
CA CYS A 146 -9.56 -23.62 -8.15
C CYS A 146 -10.56 -22.46 -8.18
N LEU A 147 -10.11 -21.22 -8.40
CA LEU A 147 -10.96 -20.02 -8.42
C LEU A 147 -11.59 -19.75 -9.78
N ALA A 148 -10.95 -20.19 -10.87
CA ALA A 148 -11.45 -20.00 -12.24
C ALA A 148 -12.53 -21.03 -12.66
N GLY A 149 -12.81 -22.03 -11.82
CA GLY A 149 -13.67 -23.18 -12.15
C GLY A 149 -15.02 -23.22 -11.42
N ARG A 150 -15.44 -22.14 -10.75
CA ARG A 150 -16.76 -22.07 -10.09
C ARG A 150 -17.65 -21.06 -10.81
N ASN A 151 -18.27 -21.52 -11.91
CA ASN A 151 -19.54 -21.00 -12.42
C ASN A 151 -20.60 -22.07 -12.20
#